data_AF-A0A847AK40-F1
#
_entry.id   AF-A0A847AK40-F1
#
_cell.length_a   1.000
_cell.length_b   1.000
_cell.length_c   1.000
_cell.angle_alpha   90.00
_cell.angle_beta   90.00
_cell.angle_gamma   90.00
#
_symmetry.space_group_name_H-M   'P 1'
#
loop_
_entity.id
_entity.type
_entity.pdbx_description
1 polymer ?
#
loop_
_entity_poly.entity_id
_entity_poly.type
_entity_poly.pdbx_seq_one_letter_code
_entity_poly.pdbx_strand_id
1 'polypeptide(L)'
;FILYNLLIQNRNTREYSRIITENKNFSLTRPLIEPELKKIYRKPYKYGCSRIRERLPYIDCEHCDYRFKGGQLGDSNILIKNLRVLPELNNTQRSIVCLLGTVFEGEYPSINQIAKVAKTNSNTVKQALNVLRERHIIDEYHYN
;
A
#
# COMPACT_ATOMS: atom_id res chain seq x y z
N PHE A 1 -6.51 17.72 -13.52
CA PHE A 1 -6.33 16.26 -13.37
C PHE A 1 -6.31 15.81 -11.90
N ILE A 2 -5.42 16.37 -11.06
CA ILE A 2 -5.31 16.01 -9.63
C ILE A 2 -6.52 16.50 -8.82
N LEU A 3 -6.99 17.72 -9.07
CA LEU A 3 -8.11 18.36 -8.36
C LEU A 3 -9.39 17.51 -8.31
N TYR A 4 -9.89 17.04 -9.47
CA TYR A 4 -11.09 16.19 -9.53
C TYR A 4 -10.95 14.94 -8.64
N ASN A 5 -9.80 14.27 -8.67
CA ASN A 5 -9.57 13.06 -7.88
C ASN A 5 -9.53 13.36 -6.38
N LEU A 6 -8.88 14.46 -5.97
CA LEU A 6 -8.85 14.89 -4.56
C LEU A 6 -10.26 15.22 -4.04
N LEU A 7 -11.09 15.88 -4.84
CA LEU A 7 -12.47 16.21 -4.46
C LEU A 7 -13.31 14.94 -4.24
N ILE A 8 -13.18 13.96 -5.14
CA ILE A 8 -13.85 12.65 -4.99
C ILE A 8 -13.34 11.89 -3.75
N GLN A 9 -12.04 11.91 -3.48
CA GLN A 9 -11.46 11.26 -2.29
C GLN A 9 -11.97 11.87 -0.99
N ASN A 10 -12.23 13.19 -0.97
CA ASN A 10 -12.86 13.89 0.15
C ASN A 10 -14.39 13.75 0.21
N ARG A 11 -14.95 12.71 -0.43
CA ARG A 11 -16.39 12.36 -0.41
C ARG A 11 -17.33 13.41 -1.02
N ASN A 12 -16.82 14.31 -1.86
CA ASN A 12 -17.69 15.21 -2.62
C ASN A 12 -18.43 14.47 -3.73
N THR A 13 -19.59 14.99 -4.15
CA THR A 13 -20.34 14.42 -5.27
C THR A 13 -19.56 14.58 -6.59
N ARG A 14 -19.79 13.66 -7.53
CA ARG A 14 -19.13 13.73 -8.85
C ARG A 14 -19.47 15.00 -9.61
N GLU A 15 -20.72 15.44 -9.50
CA GLU A 15 -21.23 16.63 -10.16
C GLU A 15 -20.58 17.90 -9.61
N TYR A 16 -20.56 18.06 -8.28
CA TYR A 16 -19.83 19.14 -7.63
C TYR A 16 -18.34 19.14 -8.02
N SER A 17 -17.71 17.96 -7.98
CA SER A 17 -16.30 17.81 -8.33
C SER A 17 -15.99 18.19 -9.79
N ARG A 18 -16.93 17.93 -10.72
CA ARG A 18 -16.82 18.34 -12.13
C ARG A 18 -16.92 19.85 -12.27
N ILE A 19 -17.95 20.47 -11.70
CA ILE A 19 -18.19 21.93 -11.78
C ILE A 19 -16.95 22.69 -11.29
N ILE A 20 -16.39 22.31 -10.14
CA ILE A 20 -15.19 22.96 -9.60
C ILE A 20 -13.97 22.73 -10.51
N THR A 21 -13.83 21.53 -11.07
CA THR A 21 -12.72 21.22 -11.98
C THR A 21 -12.82 22.01 -13.29
N GLU A 22 -14.03 22.20 -13.82
CA GLU A 22 -14.29 22.98 -15.04
C GLU A 22 -14.05 24.47 -14.81
N ASN A 23 -14.60 25.03 -13.73
CA ASN A 23 -14.36 26.42 -13.35
C ASN A 23 -12.86 26.71 -13.19
N LYS A 24 -12.12 25.79 -12.56
CA LYS A 24 -10.67 25.95 -12.43
C LYS A 24 -9.94 25.79 -13.76
N ASN A 25 -10.40 24.89 -14.63
CA ASN A 25 -9.83 24.70 -15.97
C ASN A 25 -9.99 25.97 -16.83
N PHE A 26 -11.14 26.66 -16.76
CA PHE A 26 -11.35 27.93 -17.47
C PHE A 26 -10.43 29.06 -17.00
N SER A 27 -9.93 28.99 -15.76
CA SER A 27 -8.97 29.98 -15.24
C SER A 27 -7.53 29.78 -15.73
N LEU A 28 -7.25 28.72 -16.50
CA LEU A 28 -5.91 28.42 -17.00
C LEU A 28 -5.60 29.22 -18.28
N THR A 29 -4.34 29.61 -18.45
CA THR A 29 -3.86 30.29 -19.68
C THR A 29 -4.06 29.43 -20.93
N ARG A 30 -4.05 28.11 -20.77
CA ARG A 30 -4.40 27.11 -21.79
C ARG A 30 -5.35 26.07 -21.19
N PRO A 31 -6.67 26.31 -21.25
CA PRO A 31 -7.65 25.36 -20.75
C PRO A 31 -7.62 24.05 -21.52
N LEU A 32 -7.89 22.93 -20.84
CA LEU A 32 -8.13 21.65 -21.49
C LEU A 32 -9.45 21.69 -22.26
N ILE A 33 -9.47 21.06 -23.44
CA ILE A 33 -10.69 20.94 -24.25
C ILE A 33 -11.62 19.85 -23.70
N GLU A 34 -12.90 19.91 -24.05
CA GLU A 34 -13.94 19.00 -23.53
C GLU A 34 -13.58 17.50 -23.64
N PRO A 35 -12.97 17.00 -24.74
CA PRO A 35 -12.51 15.61 -24.83
C PRO A 35 -11.42 15.24 -23.81
N GLU A 36 -10.55 16.19 -23.45
CA GLU A 36 -9.49 16.01 -22.45
C GLU A 36 -10.05 16.01 -21.03
N LEU A 37 -11.01 16.91 -20.74
CA LEU A 37 -11.74 16.91 -19.47
C LEU A 37 -12.52 15.60 -19.27
N LYS A 38 -13.19 15.10 -20.31
CA LYS A 38 -13.87 13.79 -20.27
C LYS A 38 -12.92 12.65 -19.89
N LYS A 39 -11.63 12.69 -20.29
CA LYS A 39 -10.64 11.68 -19.88
C LYS A 39 -10.38 11.72 -18.37
N ILE A 40 -10.40 12.91 -17.75
CA ILE A 40 -10.21 13.10 -16.30
C ILE A 40 -11.37 12.48 -15.51
N TYR A 41 -12.59 12.55 -16.03
CA TYR A 41 -13.80 12.13 -15.31
C TYR A 41 -14.15 10.64 -15.44
N ARG A 42 -13.51 9.91 -16.38
CA ARG A 42 -13.88 8.52 -16.72
C ARG A 42 -13.68 7.54 -15.57
N LYS A 43 -12.58 7.65 -14.82
CA LYS A 43 -12.34 6.84 -13.62
C LYS A 43 -11.55 7.65 -12.60
N PRO A 44 -11.88 7.53 -11.30
CA PRO A 44 -10.98 7.98 -10.27
C PRO A 44 -9.64 7.25 -10.45
N TYR A 45 -8.58 8.02 -10.65
CA TYR A 45 -7.24 7.47 -10.82
C TYR A 45 -6.73 6.99 -9.47
N LYS A 46 -6.46 5.70 -9.36
CA LYS A 46 -5.65 5.17 -8.26
C LYS A 46 -4.19 5.41 -8.59
N TYR A 47 -3.63 6.53 -8.11
CA TYR A 47 -2.18 6.69 -8.16
C TYR A 47 -1.55 5.64 -7.24
N GLY A 48 -0.61 4.87 -7.76
CA GLY A 48 0.24 4.03 -6.93
C GLY A 48 1.13 4.92 -6.04
N CYS A 49 1.53 4.40 -4.88
CA CYS A 49 2.33 5.16 -3.91
C CYS A 49 3.61 5.75 -4.51
N SER A 50 4.26 5.05 -5.46
CA SER A 50 5.44 5.56 -6.17
C SER A 50 5.15 6.85 -6.94
N ARG A 51 4.06 6.90 -7.70
CA ARG A 51 3.64 8.11 -8.44
C ARG A 51 3.14 9.22 -7.52
N ILE A 52 2.53 8.88 -6.39
CA ILE A 52 2.15 9.87 -5.36
C ILE A 52 3.42 10.53 -4.83
N ARG A 53 4.45 9.77 -4.44
CA ARG A 53 5.70 10.32 -3.92
C ARG A 53 6.48 11.14 -4.94
N GLU A 54 6.52 10.68 -6.20
CA GLU A 54 7.21 11.39 -7.28
C GLU A 54 6.54 12.74 -7.62
N ARG A 55 5.20 12.76 -7.71
CA ARG A 55 4.46 13.91 -8.26
C ARG A 55 3.79 14.78 -7.22
N LEU A 56 3.62 14.29 -6.00
CA LEU A 56 2.89 14.94 -4.90
C LEU A 56 3.73 14.87 -3.61
N PRO A 57 4.94 15.46 -3.58
CA PRO A 57 5.88 15.33 -2.46
C PRO A 57 5.37 15.95 -1.15
N TYR A 58 4.31 16.75 -1.21
CA TYR A 58 3.64 17.36 -0.05
C TYR A 58 2.61 16.45 0.62
N ILE A 59 2.33 15.26 0.07
CA ILE A 59 1.46 14.27 0.71
C ILE A 59 2.28 13.52 1.74
N ASP A 60 1.98 13.77 3.02
CA ASP A 60 2.52 13.01 4.13
C ASP A 60 2.00 11.57 4.08
N CYS A 61 2.93 10.63 3.93
CA CYS A 61 2.65 9.20 3.87
C CYS A 61 3.00 8.49 5.19
N GLU A 62 3.51 9.20 6.21
CA GLU A 62 3.84 8.60 7.51
C GLU A 62 2.61 8.01 8.20
N HIS A 63 1.47 8.69 8.04
CA HIS A 63 0.17 8.26 8.57
C HIS A 63 -0.63 7.39 7.59
N CYS A 64 0.00 6.88 6.53
CA CYS A 64 -0.69 6.05 5.56
C CYS A 64 -0.99 4.66 6.14
N ASP A 65 -2.27 4.30 6.23
CA ASP A 65 -2.71 2.95 6.60
C ASP A 65 -2.25 1.86 5.60
N TYR A 66 -1.65 2.27 4.47
CA TYR A 66 -1.16 1.35 3.45
C TYR A 66 0.22 0.80 3.83
N ARG A 67 0.35 -0.51 3.62
CA ARG A 67 1.25 -1.47 4.28
C ARG A 67 2.73 -1.37 3.91
N PHE A 68 3.32 -0.19 4.00
CA PHE A 68 4.73 0.03 3.74
C PHE A 68 5.14 1.39 4.30
N LYS A 69 5.41 1.44 5.60
CA LYS A 69 5.71 2.69 6.33
C LYS A 69 6.88 3.40 5.63
N GLY A 70 6.69 4.65 5.22
CA GLY A 70 7.74 5.44 4.57
C GLY A 70 8.04 5.10 3.11
N GLY A 71 7.43 4.05 2.54
CA GLY A 71 7.42 3.92 1.10
C GLY A 71 8.62 3.22 0.45
N GLN A 72 9.61 2.76 1.22
CA GLN A 72 10.77 1.99 0.76
C GLN A 72 11.05 0.82 1.71
N LEU A 73 11.50 -0.33 1.18
CA LEU A 73 12.01 -1.42 2.01
C LEU A 73 13.40 -1.00 2.48
N GLY A 74 13.61 -0.85 3.78
CA GLY A 74 14.96 -0.63 4.31
C GLY A 74 15.84 -1.86 4.12
N ASP A 75 17.16 -1.69 4.11
CA ASP A 75 18.13 -2.80 4.00
C ASP A 75 17.99 -3.82 5.14
N SER A 76 17.46 -3.38 6.29
CA SER A 76 17.18 -4.23 7.44
C SER A 76 15.94 -5.11 7.28
N ASN A 77 15.13 -4.89 6.24
CA ASN A 77 13.85 -5.57 6.05
C ASN A 77 14.02 -7.06 5.75
N ILE A 78 13.11 -7.87 6.31
CA ILE A 78 13.08 -9.33 6.17
C ILE A 78 13.06 -9.81 4.72
N LEU A 79 12.32 -9.13 3.84
CA LEU A 79 12.24 -9.48 2.42
C LEU A 79 13.58 -9.28 1.73
N ILE A 80 14.25 -8.15 2.00
CA ILE A 80 15.56 -7.81 1.44
C ILE A 80 16.63 -8.79 1.93
N LYS A 81 16.69 -9.03 3.23
CA LYS A 81 17.66 -9.94 3.86
C LYS A 81 17.55 -11.37 3.36
N ASN A 82 16.34 -11.83 3.03
CA ASN A 82 16.06 -13.23 2.71
C ASN A 82 15.71 -13.48 1.24
N LEU A 83 15.96 -12.51 0.33
CA LEU A 83 15.59 -12.60 -1.10
C LEU A 83 15.94 -13.93 -1.76
N ARG A 84 17.12 -14.49 -1.43
CA ARG A 84 17.61 -15.76 -2.01
C ARG A 84 16.83 -16.98 -1.54
N VAL A 85 16.26 -16.95 -0.33
CA VAL A 85 15.56 -18.07 0.30
C VAL A 85 14.05 -18.00 0.04
N LEU A 86 13.51 -16.83 -0.32
CA LEU A 86 12.08 -16.66 -0.64
C LEU A 86 11.54 -17.66 -1.70
N PRO A 87 12.28 -18.00 -2.78
CA PRO A 87 11.81 -18.99 -3.76
C PRO A 87 11.60 -20.39 -3.17
N GLU A 88 12.37 -20.75 -2.14
CA GLU A 88 12.34 -22.05 -1.47
C GLU A 88 11.19 -22.19 -0.46
N LEU A 89 10.50 -21.08 -0.17
CA LEU A 89 9.32 -21.06 0.68
C LEU A 89 8.08 -21.48 -0.11
N ASN A 90 7.10 -22.09 0.56
CA ASN A 90 5.79 -22.33 -0.03
C ASN A 90 4.95 -21.03 -0.08
N ASN A 91 3.80 -21.09 -0.76
CA ASN A 91 2.95 -19.91 -0.96
C ASN A 91 2.48 -19.28 0.36
N THR A 92 2.15 -20.10 1.36
CA THR A 92 1.72 -19.63 2.69
C THR A 92 2.83 -18.90 3.42
N GLN A 93 4.02 -19.49 3.44
CA GLN A 93 5.22 -18.91 4.06
C GLN A 93 5.61 -17.60 3.37
N ARG A 94 5.65 -17.57 2.03
CA ARG A 94 5.92 -16.33 1.27
C ARG A 94 4.89 -15.25 1.58
N SER A 95 3.62 -15.62 1.65
CA SER A 95 2.54 -14.68 1.99
C SER A 95 2.74 -14.09 3.39
N ILE A 96 3.06 -14.92 4.38
CA ILE A 96 3.32 -14.46 5.75
C ILE A 96 4.58 -13.61 5.85
N VAL A 97 5.69 -14.00 5.24
CA VAL A 97 6.93 -13.20 5.19
C VAL A 97 6.67 -11.85 4.51
N CYS A 98 5.88 -11.84 3.43
CA CYS A 98 5.45 -10.61 2.78
C CYS A 98 4.66 -9.72 3.73
N LEU A 99 3.69 -10.27 4.47
CA LEU A 99 2.91 -9.51 5.45
C LEU A 99 3.80 -8.93 6.57
N LEU A 100 4.76 -9.72 7.07
CA LEU A 100 5.71 -9.28 8.10
C LEU A 100 6.63 -8.17 7.59
N GLY A 101 7.12 -8.29 6.36
CA GLY A 101 7.99 -7.28 5.73
C GLY A 101 7.28 -6.07 5.15
N THR A 102 5.94 -5.99 5.25
CA THR A 102 5.15 -4.88 4.67
C THR A 102 4.17 -4.30 5.68
N VAL A 103 3.18 -5.08 6.10
CA VAL A 103 2.11 -4.65 7.02
C VAL A 103 2.64 -4.41 8.42
N PHE A 104 3.47 -5.33 8.88
CA PHE A 104 3.94 -5.39 10.25
C PHE A 104 5.44 -5.10 10.33
N GLU A 105 5.97 -4.33 9.37
CA GLU A 105 7.38 -3.99 9.36
C GLU A 105 7.74 -3.21 10.64
N GLY A 106 8.73 -3.72 11.38
CA GLY A 106 9.12 -3.18 12.67
C GLY A 106 8.13 -3.45 13.81
N GLU A 107 7.13 -4.29 13.60
CA GLU A 107 6.14 -4.69 14.60
C GLU A 107 6.22 -6.18 14.93
N TYR A 108 5.64 -6.55 16.09
CA TYR A 108 5.56 -7.93 16.57
C TYR A 108 4.09 -8.35 16.79
N PRO A 109 3.28 -8.44 15.71
CA PRO A 109 1.90 -8.90 15.81
C PRO A 109 1.78 -10.31 16.40
N SER A 110 0.71 -10.52 17.16
CA SER A 110 0.27 -11.86 17.58
C SER A 110 -0.15 -12.71 16.37
N ILE A 111 -0.11 -14.04 16.53
CA ILE A 111 -0.59 -14.99 15.52
C ILE A 111 -2.01 -14.66 15.06
N ASN A 112 -2.89 -14.26 15.98
CA ASN A 112 -4.28 -13.91 15.67
C ASN A 112 -4.41 -12.64 14.82
N GLN A 113 -3.55 -11.64 15.05
CA GLN A 113 -3.52 -10.43 14.23
C GLN A 113 -3.07 -10.76 12.80
N ILE A 114 -2.02 -11.58 12.66
CA ILE A 114 -1.54 -12.03 11.35
C ILE A 114 -2.63 -12.84 10.64
N ALA A 115 -3.28 -13.79 11.33
CA ALA A 115 -4.35 -14.62 10.77
C ALA A 115 -5.53 -13.79 10.27
N LYS A 116 -5.96 -12.79 11.06
CA LYS A 116 -7.03 -11.84 10.69
C LYS A 116 -6.65 -11.06 9.43
N VAL A 117 -5.43 -10.56 9.35
CA VAL A 117 -4.93 -9.79 8.21
C VAL A 117 -4.76 -10.65 6.95
N ALA A 118 -4.24 -11.87 7.12
CA ALA A 118 -4.04 -12.85 6.06
C ALA A 118 -5.34 -13.53 5.60
N LYS A 119 -6.45 -13.33 6.34
CA LYS A 119 -7.72 -14.03 6.16
C LYS A 119 -7.55 -15.56 6.11
N THR A 120 -6.74 -16.07 7.04
CA THR A 120 -6.42 -17.50 7.15
C THR A 120 -6.54 -17.98 8.59
N ASN A 121 -6.34 -19.28 8.83
CA ASN A 121 -6.41 -19.87 10.17
C ASN A 121 -5.12 -19.60 10.97
N SER A 122 -5.26 -19.26 12.25
CA SER A 122 -4.15 -19.11 13.20
C SER A 122 -3.22 -20.34 13.25
N ASN A 123 -3.74 -21.56 13.07
CA ASN A 123 -2.92 -22.77 12.99
C ASN A 123 -2.00 -22.78 11.76
N THR A 124 -2.52 -22.36 10.60
CA THR A 124 -1.73 -22.22 9.37
C THR A 124 -0.64 -21.17 9.54
N VAL A 125 -0.97 -20.06 10.20
CA VAL A 125 0.02 -19.02 10.54
C VAL A 125 1.09 -19.57 11.48
N LYS A 126 0.70 -20.25 12.56
CA LYS A 126 1.62 -20.84 13.53
C LYS A 126 2.60 -21.82 12.88
N GLN A 127 2.10 -22.72 12.04
CA GLN A 127 2.94 -23.67 11.29
C GLN A 127 3.93 -22.96 10.39
N ALA A 128 3.48 -21.93 9.65
CA ALA A 128 4.38 -21.17 8.79
C ALA A 128 5.44 -20.41 9.59
N LEU A 129 5.07 -19.76 10.70
CA LEU A 129 6.02 -19.07 11.57
C LEU A 129 7.07 -20.02 12.15
N ASN A 130 6.68 -21.23 12.56
CA ASN A 130 7.64 -22.24 13.03
C ASN A 130 8.67 -22.58 11.94
N VAL A 131 8.24 -22.85 10.71
CA VAL A 131 9.18 -23.15 9.60
C VAL A 131 10.07 -21.94 9.28
N LEU A 132 9.54 -20.72 9.39
CA LEU A 132 10.33 -19.50 9.18
C LEU A 132 11.38 -19.30 10.27
N ARG A 133 11.09 -19.68 11.53
CA ARG A 133 12.07 -19.68 12.64
C ARG A 133 13.16 -20.73 12.42
N GLU A 134 12.76 -21.96 12.07
CA GLU A 134 13.70 -23.06 11.77
C GLU A 134 14.67 -22.70 10.64
N ARG A 135 14.22 -21.87 9.69
CA ARG A 135 15.05 -21.36 8.59
C ARG A 135 15.80 -20.07 8.92
N HIS A 136 15.74 -19.58 10.15
CA HIS A 136 16.35 -18.32 10.60
C HIS A 136 15.93 -17.09 9.78
N ILE A 137 14.70 -17.10 9.25
CA ILE A 137 14.13 -15.98 8.48
C ILE A 137 13.50 -14.94 9.41
N ILE A 138 12.95 -15.41 10.54
CA ILE A 138 12.41 -14.59 11.64
C ILE A 138 13.05 -15.01 12.97
N ASP A 139 13.12 -14.07 13.92
CA ASP A 139 13.70 -14.35 15.24
C ASP A 139 12.82 -15.28 16.09
N GLU A 140 13.47 -16.08 16.93
CA GLU A 140 12.81 -17.09 17.77
C GLU A 140 11.86 -16.50 18.82
N TYR A 141 12.15 -15.30 19.32
CA TYR A 141 11.44 -14.68 20.44
C TYR A 141 10.22 -13.85 20.05
N HIS A 142 9.95 -13.73 18.75
CA HIS A 142 8.88 -12.89 18.23
C HIS A 142 7.71 -13.73 17.69
N TYR A 143 6.48 -13.18 17.73
CA TYR A 143 5.26 -13.76 17.13
C TYR A 143 4.64 -14.97 17.86
N ASN A 144 4.36 -14.83 19.16
CA ASN A 144 3.62 -15.82 19.96
C ASN A 144 2.09 -15.68 19.87
#